data_AF-A0A7U6BLW4-F1
#
_entry.id   AF-A0A7U6BLW4-F1
#
_cell.length_a   1.000
_cell.length_b   1.000
_cell.length_c   1.000
_cell.angle_alpha   90.00
_cell.angle_beta   90.00
_cell.angle_gamma   90.00
#
_symmetry.space_group_name_H-M   'P 1'
#
loop_
_entity.id
_entity.type
_entity.pdbx_description
1 polymer ?
#
loop_
_entity_poly.entity_id
_entity_poly.type
_entity_poly.pdbx_seq_one_letter_code
_entity_poly.pdbx_strand_id
1 'polypeptide(L)' 'MQNVSMMEETLRKMRKHGSQTIEVTQSLEAFGRYKPRPAFQDWIYRLKKGERLPRGRYFVGKKPGRPFQIIDEVLYR' A
#
# COMPACT_ATOMS: atom_id res chain seq x y z
N MET A 1 -17.57 8.82 -18.43
CA MET A 1 -18.24 10.13 -18.26
C MET A 1 -19.26 10.16 -17.10
N GLN A 2 -19.81 9.02 -16.63
CA GLN A 2 -20.76 8.97 -15.50
C GLN A 2 -20.22 9.53 -14.17
N ASN A 3 -18.94 9.31 -13.86
CA ASN A 3 -18.35 9.75 -12.58
C ASN A 3 -18.31 11.29 -12.44
N VAL A 4 -18.18 12.01 -13.56
CA VAL A 4 -18.10 13.48 -13.55
C VAL A 4 -19.48 14.08 -13.30
N SER A 5 -20.53 13.58 -13.95
CA SER A 5 -21.89 14.11 -13.74
C SER A 5 -22.41 13.82 -12.32
N MET A 6 -22.08 12.66 -11.76
CA MET A 6 -22.43 12.32 -10.37
C MET A 6 -21.76 13.25 -9.35
N MET A 7 -20.53 13.67 -9.63
CA MET A 7 -19.80 14.62 -8.80
C MET A 7 -20.43 16.02 -8.87
N GLU A 8 -20.81 16.48 -10.07
CA GLU A 8 -21.47 17.78 -10.26
C GLU A 8 -22.82 17.86 -9.53
N GLU A 9 -23.64 16.80 -9.57
CA GLU A 9 -24.91 16.75 -8.84
C GLU A 9 -24.70 16.80 -7.32
N THR A 10 -23.66 16.13 -6.83
CA THR A 10 -23.32 16.11 -5.40
C THR A 10 -22.90 17.50 -4.92
N LEU A 11 -22.05 18.19 -5.69
CA LEU A 11 -21.64 19.57 -5.40
C LEU A 11 -22.83 20.54 -5.44
N ARG A 12 -23.76 20.36 -6.38
CA ARG A 12 -24.96 21.19 -6.50
C ARG A 12 -25.91 21.02 -5.30
N LYS A 13 -26.04 19.80 -4.78
CA LYS A 13 -26.80 19.52 -3.53
C LYS A 13 -26.13 20.14 -2.31
N MET A 14 -24.81 20.02 -2.18
CA MET A 14 -24.05 20.64 -1.07
C MET A 14 -24.24 22.16 -1.01
N ARG A 15 -24.19 22.85 -2.16
CA ARG A 15 -24.45 24.30 -2.24
C ARG A 15 -25.87 24.67 -1.82
N LYS A 16 -26.88 23.87 -2.21
CA LYS A 16 -28.29 24.12 -1.87
C LYS A 16 -28.54 24.09 -0.35
N HIS A 17 -27.82 23.24 0.37
CA HIS A 17 -27.97 23.08 1.82
C HIS A 17 -27.03 23.98 2.64
N GLY A 18 -26.38 24.97 2.00
CA GLY A 18 -25.44 25.88 2.68
C GLY A 18 -24.21 25.16 3.25
N SER A 19 -23.90 23.95 2.77
CA SER A 19 -22.78 23.17 3.28
C SER A 19 -21.46 23.82 2.84
N GLN A 20 -20.60 24.12 3.81
CA GLN A 20 -19.28 24.67 3.54
C GLN A 20 -18.44 23.63 2.77
N THR A 21 -18.02 23.99 1.56
CA THR A 21 -17.11 23.14 0.78
C THR A 21 -15.71 23.31 1.35
N ILE A 22 -15.10 22.21 1.78
CA ILE A 22 -13.70 22.18 2.21
C ILE A 22 -12.90 21.54 1.08
N GLU A 23 -11.96 22.28 0.51
CA GLU A 23 -11.01 21.72 -0.43
C GLU A 23 -9.99 20.87 0.33
N VAL A 24 -9.93 19.58 -0.01
CA VAL A 24 -8.95 18.65 0.56
C VAL A 24 -7.95 18.30 -0.53
N THR A 25 -6.79 18.92 -0.49
CA THR A 25 -5.68 18.58 -1.39
C THR A 25 -5.01 17.30 -0.91
N GLN A 26 -5.20 16.19 -1.63
CA GLN A 26 -4.42 14.98 -1.41
C GLN A 26 -3.23 14.95 -2.38
N SER A 27 -2.03 15.22 -1.87
CA SER A 27 -0.79 14.98 -2.62
C SER A 27 -0.38 13.52 -2.48
N LEU A 28 -0.03 12.86 -3.59
CA LEU A 28 0.57 11.52 -3.56
C LEU A 28 1.91 11.49 -2.78
N GLU A 29 2.60 12.62 -2.73
CA GLU A 29 3.85 12.80 -1.97
C GLU A 29 3.59 12.83 -0.46
N ALA A 30 2.39 13.26 -0.04
CA ALA A 30 1.96 13.29 1.35
C ALA A 30 1.64 11.89 1.92
N PHE A 31 1.52 10.86 1.08
CA PHE A 31 1.34 9.46 1.53
C PHE A 31 2.62 8.85 2.12
N GLY A 32 3.70 9.63 2.24
CA GLY A 32 4.97 9.19 2.80
C GLY A 32 5.80 8.37 1.82
N ARG A 33 7.09 8.19 2.15
CA ARG A 33 8.03 7.45 1.32
C ARG A 33 7.47 6.05 1.03
N TYR A 34 7.42 5.72 -0.26
CA TYR A 34 7.17 4.38 -0.80
C TYR A 34 7.74 3.33 0.17
N LYS A 35 6.88 2.46 0.72
CA LYS A 35 7.35 1.40 1.63
C LYS A 35 8.49 0.67 0.90
N PRO A 36 9.72 0.62 1.46
CA PRO A 36 10.85 -0.02 0.78
C PRO A 36 10.60 -1.51 0.51
N ARG A 37 9.60 -2.08 1.21
CA ARG A 37 9.10 -3.44 1.03
C ARG A 37 7.68 -3.38 0.47
N PRO A 38 7.47 -3.81 -0.79
CA PRO A 38 6.14 -4.00 -1.34
C PRO A 38 5.29 -4.93 -0.45
N ALA A 39 3.97 -4.75 -0.46
CA ALA A 39 3.06 -5.55 0.36
C ALA A 39 3.22 -7.07 0.16
N PHE A 40 3.59 -7.53 -1.05
CA PHE A 40 3.83 -8.95 -1.32
C PHE A 40 5.00 -9.52 -0.51
N GLN A 41 6.00 -8.69 -0.18
CA GLN A 41 7.19 -9.10 0.54
C GLN A 41 6.89 -9.33 2.02
N ASP A 42 6.06 -8.47 2.63
CA ASP A 42 5.53 -8.67 3.98
C ASP A 42 4.76 -10.00 4.07
N TRP A 43 4.07 -10.37 2.99
CA TRP A 43 3.32 -11.63 2.94
C TRP A 43 4.22 -12.86 2.83
N ILE A 44 5.25 -12.81 1.97
CA ILE A 44 6.26 -13.87 1.87
C ILE A 44 6.92 -14.13 3.23
N TYR A 45 7.20 -13.08 4.00
CA TYR A 45 7.86 -13.19 5.31
C TYR A 45 6.99 -13.79 6.42
N ARG A 46 5.66 -13.83 6.24
CA ARG A 46 4.73 -14.47 7.18
C ARG A 46 4.63 -15.98 6.96
N LEU A 47 4.95 -16.47 5.77
CA LEU A 47 4.88 -17.89 5.45
C LEU A 47 6.03 -18.65 6.13
N LYS A 48 5.74 -19.86 6.61
CA LYS A 48 6.79 -20.75 7.10
C LYS A 48 7.65 -21.26 5.94
N LYS A 49 8.91 -21.59 6.22
CA LYS A 49 9.77 -22.24 5.22
C LYS A 49 9.11 -23.54 4.76
N GLY A 50 8.96 -23.71 3.45
CA GLY A 50 8.32 -24.89 2.84
C GLY A 50 6.82 -24.76 2.57
N GLU A 51 6.15 -23.70 3.05
CA GLU A 51 4.75 -23.45 2.69
C GLU A 51 4.61 -23.02 1.22
N ARG A 52 3.52 -23.44 0.59
CA ARG A 52 3.30 -23.14 -0.82
C ARG A 52 3.01 -21.66 -1.03
N LEU A 53 3.77 -21.04 -1.94
CA LEU A 53 3.50 -19.66 -2.34
C LEU A 53 2.21 -19.56 -3.17
N PRO A 54 1.47 -18.45 -3.01
CA PRO A 54 0.38 -18.07 -3.91
C PRO A 54 0.85 -18.04 -5.36
N ARG A 55 -0.04 -18.39 -6.29
CA ARG A 55 0.24 -18.27 -7.73
C ARG A 55 0.19 -16.80 -8.14
N GLY A 56 1.02 -16.41 -9.10
CA GLY A 56 1.00 -15.07 -9.70
C GLY A 56 2.39 -14.45 -9.86
N ARG A 57 2.47 -13.42 -10.71
CA ARG A 57 3.72 -12.76 -11.13
C ARG A 57 4.61 -12.34 -9.96
N TYR A 58 4.02 -11.92 -8.84
CA TYR A 58 4.75 -11.42 -7.67
C TYR A 58 5.46 -12.52 -6.84
N PHE A 59 5.09 -13.79 -7.04
CA PHE A 59 5.61 -14.92 -6.25
C PHE A 59 6.49 -15.87 -7.08
N VAL A 60 6.60 -15.65 -8.40
CA VAL A 60 7.39 -16.50 -9.30
C VAL A 60 8.86 -16.49 -8.86
N GLY A 61 9.42 -17.69 -8.65
CA GLY A 61 10.83 -17.88 -8.28
C GLY A 61 11.21 -17.42 -6.87
N LYS A 62 10.25 -16.99 -6.05
CA LYS A 62 10.50 -16.62 -4.64
C LYS A 62 10.43 -17.85 -3.75
N LYS A 63 11.05 -17.77 -2.57
CA LYS A 63 10.95 -18.80 -1.51
C LYS A 63 10.15 -18.22 -0.34
N PRO A 64 9.25 -19.00 0.28
CA PRO A 64 8.50 -18.58 1.45
C PRO A 64 9.43 -18.38 2.66
N GLY A 65 9.08 -17.42 3.51
CA GLY A 65 9.78 -17.13 4.75
C GLY A 65 10.80 -15.99 4.67
N ARG A 66 11.31 -15.61 5.83
CA ARG A 66 12.33 -14.56 5.96
C ARG A 66 13.68 -15.04 5.42
N PRO A 67 14.44 -14.16 4.74
CA PRO A 67 15.83 -14.47 4.39
C PRO A 67 16.63 -14.75 5.66
N PHE A 68 17.62 -15.63 5.56
CA PHE A 68 18.54 -15.87 6.65
C PHE A 68 19.37 -14.59 6.88
N GLN A 69 19.27 -14.02 8.08
CA GLN A 69 20.04 -12.83 8.47
C GLN A 69 21.04 -13.29 9.52
N ILE A 70 22.33 -13.19 9.20
CA ILE A 70 23.42 -13.30 10.18
C ILE A 70 23.74 -11.87 10.57
N ILE A 71 23.48 -11.52 11.83
CA ILE A 71 23.90 -10.25 12.41
C ILE A 71 25.19 -10.55 13.13
N ASP A 72 26.30 -10.02 12.62
CA ASP A 72 27.61 -10.19 13.25
C ASP A 72 27.74 -9.15 14.37
N GLU A 73 27.44 -9.55 15.59
CA GLU A 73 27.59 -8.70 16.79
C GLU A 73 29.08 -8.57 17.23
N VAL A 74 30.03 -9.08 16.43
CA VAL A 74 31.47 -9.11 16.77
C VAL A 74 32.22 -7.82 16.41
N LEU A 75 31.65 -6.91 15.61
CA LEU A 75 32.33 -5.67 15.16
C LEU A 75 32.15 -4.45 16.08
N TYR A 76 31.52 -4.59 17.24
CA TYR A 76 31.33 -3.52 18.24
C TYR A 76 32.02 -3.83 19.59
N ARG A 77 33.24 -4.36 19.57
CA ARG A 77 34.10 -4.45 20.76
C ARG A 77 35.32 -3.56 20.64
#